data_AF-A0A836S6L2-F1
#
_entry.id   AF-A0A836S6L2-F1
#
_cell.length_a   1.000
_cell.length_b   1.000
_cell.length_c   1.000
_cell.angle_alpha   90.00
_cell.angle_beta   90.00
_cell.angle_gamma   90.00
#
_symmetry.space_group_name_H-M   'P 1'
#
loop_
_entity.id
_entity.type
_entity.pdbx_description
1 polymer ?
#
loop_
_entity_poly.entity_id
_entity_poly.type
_entity_poly.pdbx_seq_one_letter_code
_entity_poly.pdbx_strand_id
1 'polypeptide(L)'
;MIWIAMFTSLLIFAWADFAYRRRHLRGIPKREEYKLEEIYQQYYEKSEVLLSDFEFAYFILENIFHVPKGYIRPTDHFHSELGEPPPYLPDLDTPEIEDFSLEVDNMLEQCHIENREVRDVKCVDDYVKLVSICLKRGYSQEKSTIIFG
;
A
#
# COMPACT_ATOMS: atom_id res chain seq x y z
N MET A 1 38.57 9.56 17.51
CA MET A 1 37.63 8.44 17.80
C MET A 1 36.16 8.83 17.57
N ILE A 2 35.68 9.98 18.05
CA ILE A 2 34.28 10.43 17.87
C ILE A 2 33.88 10.59 16.39
N TRP A 3 34.75 11.19 15.55
CA TRP A 3 34.49 11.37 14.12
C TRP A 3 34.31 10.07 13.34
N ILE A 4 35.07 9.03 13.70
CA ILE A 4 34.96 7.71 13.06
C ILE A 4 33.60 7.08 13.41
N ALA A 5 33.18 7.17 14.68
CA ALA A 5 31.89 6.65 15.13
C ALA A 5 30.70 7.39 14.48
N MET A 6 30.79 8.71 14.30
CA MET A 6 29.77 9.47 13.57
C MET A 6 29.70 9.08 12.10
N PHE A 7 30.85 8.93 11.45
CA PHE A 7 30.91 8.55 10.04
C PHE A 7 30.38 7.13 9.81
N THR A 8 30.73 6.17 10.67
CA THR A 8 30.20 4.81 10.59
C THR A 8 28.70 4.75 10.87
N SER A 9 28.21 5.54 11.84
CA SER A 9 26.77 5.61 12.13
C SER A 9 26.01 6.16 10.92
N LEU A 10 26.50 7.25 10.33
CA LEU A 10 25.88 7.87 9.15
C LEU A 10 25.85 6.91 7.94
N LEU A 11 26.92 6.13 7.73
CA LEU A 11 26.96 5.09 6.69
C LEU A 11 25.95 3.97 6.94
N ILE A 12 25.79 3.53 8.20
CA ILE A 12 24.80 2.52 8.57
C ILE A 12 23.38 3.04 8.32
N PHE A 13 23.08 4.28 8.72
CA PHE A 13 21.79 4.92 8.45
C PHE A 13 21.52 5.02 6.93
N ALA A 14 22.48 5.51 6.16
CA ALA A 14 22.33 5.65 4.71
C ALA A 14 22.15 4.29 4.01
N TRP A 15 22.85 3.25 4.47
CA TRP A 15 22.72 1.91 3.89
C TRP A 15 21.38 1.26 4.25
N ALA A 16 20.91 1.41 5.49
CA ALA A 16 19.61 0.91 5.93
C ALA A 16 18.46 1.62 5.19
N ASP A 17 18.53 2.94 5.06
CA ASP A 17 17.57 3.75 4.27
C ASP A 17 17.57 3.32 2.79
N PHE A 18 18.76 3.13 2.20
CA PHE A 18 18.87 2.67 0.82
C PHE A 18 18.30 1.25 0.63
N ALA A 19 18.61 0.31 1.53
CA ALA A 19 18.10 -1.06 1.47
C ALA A 19 16.58 -1.11 1.66
N TYR A 20 16.05 -0.26 2.55
CA TYR A 20 14.63 -0.06 2.76
C TYR A 20 13.94 0.46 1.49
N ARG A 21 14.35 1.61 0.96
CA ARG A 21 13.79 2.17 -0.30
C ARG A 21 13.89 1.18 -1.47
N ARG A 22 14.98 0.42 -1.52
CA ARG A 22 15.19 -0.60 -2.54
C ARG A 22 14.26 -1.80 -2.37
N ARG A 23 13.87 -2.17 -1.14
CA ARG A 23 12.81 -3.16 -0.86
C ARG A 23 11.47 -2.68 -1.43
N HIS A 24 11.12 -1.42 -1.27
CA HIS A 24 9.91 -0.90 -1.92
C HIS A 24 10.03 -1.07 -3.44
N LEU A 25 11.08 -0.52 -4.04
CA LEU A 25 11.26 -0.55 -5.50
C LEU A 25 11.47 -1.93 -6.13
N ARG A 26 11.94 -2.94 -5.39
CA ARG A 26 12.23 -4.30 -5.90
C ARG A 26 11.31 -5.38 -5.35
N GLY A 27 10.35 -5.02 -4.50
CA GLY A 27 9.48 -5.95 -3.80
C GLY A 27 9.99 -6.38 -2.42
N ILE A 28 9.07 -7.00 -1.67
CA ILE A 28 9.30 -7.42 -0.29
C ILE A 28 10.30 -8.58 -0.26
N PRO A 29 11.42 -8.48 0.50
CA PRO A 29 12.47 -9.49 0.49
C PRO A 29 11.96 -10.86 0.94
N LYS A 30 12.48 -11.92 0.31
CA LYS A 30 12.11 -13.33 0.54
C LYS A 30 10.67 -13.68 0.17
N ARG A 31 9.99 -12.85 -0.61
CA ARG A 31 8.66 -13.12 -1.14
C ARG A 31 8.76 -13.42 -2.64
N GLU A 32 8.00 -14.42 -3.09
CA GLU A 32 7.87 -14.73 -4.51
C GLU A 32 7.03 -13.67 -5.22
N GLU A 33 7.28 -13.43 -6.50
CA GLU A 33 6.42 -12.58 -7.32
C GLU A 33 5.33 -13.45 -7.93
N TYR A 34 4.06 -13.06 -7.75
CA TYR A 34 2.94 -13.69 -8.42
C TYR A 34 2.42 -12.82 -9.55
N LYS A 35 1.86 -13.47 -10.57
CA LYS A 35 1.09 -12.74 -11.58
C LYS A 35 -0.19 -12.23 -10.96
N LEU A 36 -0.63 -11.06 -11.42
CA LEU A 36 -1.80 -10.41 -10.87
C LEU A 36 -3.06 -11.26 -11.07
N GLU A 37 -3.15 -11.94 -12.22
CA GLU A 37 -4.23 -12.86 -12.55
C GLU A 37 -4.27 -14.07 -11.62
N GLU A 38 -3.11 -14.57 -11.18
CA GLU A 38 -3.02 -15.70 -10.24
C GLU A 38 -3.55 -15.30 -8.87
N ILE A 39 -3.20 -14.10 -8.40
CA ILE A 39 -3.74 -13.53 -7.15
C ILE A 39 -5.27 -13.37 -7.28
N TYR A 40 -5.75 -12.79 -8.38
CA TYR A 40 -7.19 -12.63 -8.60
C TYR A 40 -7.92 -13.98 -8.60
N GLN A 41 -7.40 -14.96 -9.34
CA GLN A 41 -7.98 -16.30 -9.42
C GLN A 41 -8.07 -16.99 -8.06
N GLN A 42 -7.03 -16.87 -7.24
CA GLN A 42 -6.98 -17.51 -5.93
C GLN A 42 -7.94 -16.89 -4.91
N TYR A 43 -8.10 -15.55 -4.90
CA TYR A 43 -8.77 -14.85 -3.80
C TYR A 43 -10.13 -14.22 -4.18
N TYR A 44 -10.31 -13.81 -5.45
CA TYR A 44 -11.44 -12.97 -5.85
C TYR A 44 -12.31 -13.55 -6.97
N GLU A 45 -11.89 -14.62 -7.67
CA GLU A 45 -12.67 -15.22 -8.79
C GLU A 45 -14.09 -15.60 -8.41
N LYS A 46 -14.30 -16.06 -7.17
CA LYS A 46 -15.62 -16.45 -6.64
C LYS A 46 -16.29 -15.35 -5.82
N SER A 47 -15.69 -14.16 -5.76
CA SER A 47 -16.21 -13.02 -5.01
C SER A 47 -17.06 -12.10 -5.90
N GLU A 48 -17.63 -11.06 -5.30
CA GLU A 48 -18.36 -10.01 -6.04
C GLU A 48 -17.43 -8.90 -6.61
N VAL A 49 -16.12 -9.02 -6.40
CA VAL A 49 -15.12 -8.07 -6.87
C VAL A 49 -14.83 -8.35 -8.35
N LEU A 50 -14.94 -7.32 -9.20
CA LEU A 50 -14.59 -7.43 -10.61
C LEU A 50 -13.07 -7.35 -10.79
N LEU A 51 -12.53 -8.01 -11.83
CA LEU A 51 -11.10 -7.96 -12.16
C LEU A 51 -10.62 -6.50 -12.34
N SER A 52 -11.42 -5.65 -12.99
CA SER A 52 -11.11 -4.22 -13.17
C SER A 52 -10.98 -3.46 -11.85
N ASP A 53 -11.84 -3.77 -10.87
CA ASP A 53 -11.83 -3.10 -9.55
C ASP A 53 -10.57 -3.49 -8.79
N PHE A 54 -10.23 -4.78 -8.85
CA PHE A 54 -9.02 -5.34 -8.26
C PHE A 54 -7.74 -4.77 -8.89
N GLU A 55 -7.66 -4.71 -10.22
CA GLU A 55 -6.50 -4.15 -10.94
C GLU A 55 -6.29 -2.68 -10.61
N PHE A 56 -7.38 -1.92 -10.51
CA PHE A 56 -7.37 -0.52 -10.09
C PHE A 56 -6.90 -0.37 -8.65
N ALA A 57 -7.41 -1.17 -7.71
CA ALA A 57 -6.97 -1.14 -6.32
C ALA A 57 -5.45 -1.40 -6.21
N TYR A 58 -4.94 -2.44 -6.88
CA TYR A 58 -3.51 -2.75 -6.88
C TYR A 58 -2.67 -1.71 -7.62
N PHE A 59 -3.23 -0.99 -8.60
CA PHE A 59 -2.56 0.17 -9.20
C PHE A 59 -2.34 1.28 -8.19
N ILE A 60 -3.36 1.64 -7.41
CA ILE A 60 -3.22 2.67 -6.39
C ILE A 60 -2.21 2.24 -5.31
N LEU A 61 -2.28 1.00 -4.84
CA LEU A 61 -1.35 0.49 -3.83
C LEU A 61 0.12 0.49 -4.29
N GLU A 62 0.39 0.10 -5.53
CA GLU A 62 1.74 0.16 -6.09
C GLU A 62 2.28 1.59 -6.15
N ASN A 63 1.42 2.56 -6.50
CA ASN A 63 1.84 3.95 -6.58
C ASN A 63 2.10 4.58 -5.21
N ILE A 64 1.25 4.28 -4.21
CA ILE A 64 1.39 4.84 -2.86
C ILE A 64 2.56 4.19 -2.12
N PHE A 65 2.60 2.85 -2.08
CA PHE A 65 3.62 2.14 -1.28
C PHE A 65 4.92 1.87 -2.05
N HIS A 66 4.95 2.22 -3.34
CA HIS A 66 6.07 1.96 -4.25
C HIS A 66 6.49 0.48 -4.32
N VAL A 67 5.57 -0.44 -4.02
CA VAL A 67 5.79 -1.90 -4.06
C VAL A 67 5.20 -2.48 -5.35
N PRO A 68 5.96 -3.25 -6.15
CA PRO A 68 5.42 -3.85 -7.36
C PRO A 68 4.25 -4.78 -7.04
N LYS A 69 3.17 -4.68 -7.83
CA LYS A 69 1.89 -5.36 -7.57
C LYS A 69 2.02 -6.86 -7.30
N GLY A 70 2.93 -7.54 -8.00
CA GLY A 70 3.15 -8.99 -7.86
C GLY A 70 3.70 -9.43 -6.50
N TYR A 71 4.20 -8.51 -5.67
CA TYR A 71 4.68 -8.79 -4.30
C TYR A 71 3.63 -8.49 -3.24
N ILE A 72 2.56 -7.78 -3.58
CA ILE A 72 1.47 -7.43 -2.68
C ILE A 72 0.57 -8.66 -2.50
N ARG A 73 0.14 -8.93 -1.28
CA ARG A 73 -0.78 -10.03 -0.93
C ARG A 73 -2.06 -9.47 -0.31
N PRO A 74 -3.21 -10.11 -0.52
CA PRO A 74 -4.47 -9.69 0.10
C PRO A 74 -4.41 -9.60 1.63
N THR A 75 -3.56 -10.41 2.28
CA THR A 75 -3.40 -10.44 3.74
C THR A 75 -2.37 -9.44 4.28
N ASP A 76 -1.68 -8.67 3.42
CA ASP A 76 -0.70 -7.70 3.90
C ASP A 76 -1.42 -6.57 4.64
N HIS A 77 -0.93 -6.22 5.84
CA HIS A 77 -1.40 -5.04 6.54
C HIS A 77 -0.61 -3.80 6.11
N PHE A 78 -1.29 -2.66 6.09
CA PHE A 78 -0.67 -1.41 5.65
C PHE A 78 0.45 -0.99 6.60
N HIS A 79 0.21 -0.93 7.91
CA HIS A 79 1.21 -0.41 8.87
C HIS A 79 2.39 -1.36 9.18
N SER A 80 2.28 -2.67 8.93
CA SER A 80 3.32 -3.65 9.30
C SER A 80 4.05 -4.29 8.14
N GLU A 81 3.45 -4.34 6.94
CA GLU A 81 4.09 -4.97 5.77
C GLU A 81 4.40 -3.96 4.67
N LEU A 82 3.45 -3.09 4.34
CA LEU A 82 3.54 -2.18 3.19
C LEU A 82 4.11 -0.80 3.53
N GLY A 83 3.78 -0.25 4.70
CA GLY A 83 4.30 0.98 5.27
C GLY A 83 5.04 0.73 6.59
N GLU A 84 5.66 -0.45 6.72
CA GLU A 84 6.55 -0.78 7.83
C GLU A 84 7.63 0.30 7.93
N PRO A 85 7.78 1.01 9.05
CA PRO A 85 8.75 2.08 9.12
C PRO A 85 10.20 1.59 9.01
N PRO A 86 11.14 2.48 8.65
CA PRO A 86 12.55 2.13 8.65
C PRO A 86 12.97 1.59 10.03
N PRO A 87 13.80 0.54 10.11
CA PRO A 87 14.13 -0.14 11.38
C PRO A 87 14.73 0.76 12.47
N TYR A 88 15.24 1.93 12.09
CA TYR A 88 15.85 2.92 12.98
C TYR A 88 14.88 4.03 13.44
N LEU A 89 13.65 4.04 12.92
CA LEU A 89 12.55 4.93 13.33
C LEU A 89 11.24 4.14 13.47
N PRO A 90 11.19 3.11 14.33
CA PRO A 90 10.08 2.14 14.36
C PRO A 90 8.73 2.71 14.82
N ASP A 91 8.71 3.91 15.42
CA ASP A 91 7.52 4.53 16.01
C ASP A 91 6.92 5.66 15.15
N LEU A 92 7.39 5.85 13.92
CA LEU A 92 6.93 6.91 13.03
C LEU A 92 6.22 6.30 11.82
N ASP A 93 5.00 6.76 11.53
CA ASP A 93 4.32 6.40 10.29
C ASP A 93 5.14 6.89 9.09
N THR A 94 5.11 6.11 8.01
CA THR A 94 5.76 6.50 6.76
C THR A 94 4.85 7.45 5.98
N PRO A 95 5.40 8.36 5.15
CA PRO A 95 4.57 9.25 4.30
C PRO A 95 3.54 8.49 3.46
N GLU A 96 3.86 7.26 3.04
CA GLU A 96 2.98 6.39 2.27
C GLU A 96 1.73 5.97 3.07
N ILE A 97 1.82 5.82 4.39
CA ILE A 97 0.67 5.53 5.26
C ILE A 97 -0.26 6.73 5.38
N GLU A 98 0.30 7.94 5.47
CA GLU A 98 -0.47 9.18 5.48
C GLU A 98 -1.20 9.38 4.15
N ASP A 99 -0.49 9.21 3.04
CA ASP A 99 -1.06 9.29 1.68
C ASP A 99 -2.14 8.21 1.46
N PHE A 100 -1.92 6.99 1.93
CA PHE A 100 -2.93 5.93 1.89
C PHE A 100 -4.19 6.29 2.69
N SER A 101 -4.01 6.80 3.91
CA SER A 101 -5.12 7.20 4.77
C SER A 101 -5.95 8.31 4.10
N LEU A 102 -5.27 9.27 3.47
CA LEU A 102 -5.92 10.34 2.70
C LEU A 102 -6.70 9.79 1.48
N GLU A 103 -6.16 8.80 0.76
CA GLU A 103 -6.86 8.17 -0.37
C GLU A 103 -8.16 7.51 0.09
N VAL A 104 -8.09 6.75 1.18
CA VAL A 104 -9.25 6.09 1.76
C VAL A 104 -10.30 7.11 2.21
N ASP A 105 -9.90 8.17 2.90
CA ASP A 105 -10.81 9.22 3.35
C ASP A 105 -11.49 9.93 2.16
N ASN A 106 -10.73 10.28 1.12
CA ASN A 106 -11.27 10.89 -0.11
C ASN A 106 -12.28 9.95 -0.80
N MET A 107 -11.98 8.66 -0.86
CA MET A 107 -12.85 7.67 -1.48
C MET A 107 -14.16 7.49 -0.71
N LEU A 108 -14.08 7.43 0.62
CA LEU A 108 -15.24 7.34 1.49
C LEU A 108 -16.13 8.59 1.40
N GLU A 109 -15.52 9.77 1.35
CA GLU A 109 -16.24 11.05 1.19
C GLU A 109 -17.00 11.10 -0.13
N GLN A 110 -16.35 10.78 -1.25
CA GLN A 110 -16.97 10.77 -2.57
C GLN A 110 -18.12 9.76 -2.68
N CYS A 111 -18.03 8.65 -1.95
CA CYS A 111 -19.04 7.58 -1.99
C CYS A 111 -20.13 7.74 -0.92
N HIS A 112 -20.10 8.84 -0.14
CA HIS A 112 -20.99 9.11 0.98
C HIS A 112 -21.12 7.92 1.93
N ILE A 113 -19.98 7.28 2.26
CA ILE A 113 -19.93 6.15 3.19
C ILE A 113 -19.59 6.69 4.58
N GLU A 114 -20.61 6.90 5.41
CA GLU A 114 -20.46 7.39 6.79
C GLU A 114 -20.18 6.26 7.81
N ASN A 115 -20.24 5.00 7.35
CA ASN A 115 -20.32 3.84 8.23
C ASN A 115 -18.95 3.52 8.85
N ARG A 116 -18.86 3.55 10.20
CA ARG A 116 -17.62 3.33 10.97
C ARG A 116 -16.95 1.98 10.70
N GLU A 117 -17.71 0.95 10.34
CA GLU A 117 -17.18 -0.38 10.03
C GLU A 117 -16.36 -0.43 8.73
N VAL A 118 -16.62 0.49 7.79
CA VAL A 118 -15.91 0.57 6.51
C VAL A 118 -14.59 1.36 6.65
N ARG A 119 -14.42 2.11 7.75
CA ARG A 119 -13.20 2.86 8.05
C ARG A 119 -12.05 2.00 8.58
N ASP A 120 -12.31 0.77 9.02
CA ASP A 120 -11.29 -0.10 9.60
C ASP A 120 -10.54 -0.89 8.50
N VAL A 121 -9.99 -0.17 7.53
CA VAL A 121 -9.21 -0.74 6.42
C VAL A 121 -7.82 -1.11 6.95
N LYS A 122 -7.62 -2.38 7.30
CA LYS A 122 -6.38 -2.86 7.92
C LYS A 122 -5.45 -3.56 6.94
N CYS A 123 -6.02 -4.25 5.96
CA CYS A 123 -5.28 -5.04 4.99
C CYS A 123 -5.71 -4.79 3.56
N VAL A 124 -4.92 -5.30 2.62
CA VAL A 124 -5.15 -5.14 1.18
C VAL A 124 -6.53 -5.66 0.74
N ASP A 125 -7.00 -6.79 1.27
CA ASP A 125 -8.33 -7.33 0.97
C ASP A 125 -9.46 -6.38 1.38
N ASP A 126 -9.37 -5.76 2.55
CA ASP A 126 -10.36 -4.76 3.01
C ASP A 126 -10.42 -3.58 2.03
N TYR A 127 -9.25 -3.12 1.59
CA TYR A 127 -9.15 -2.03 0.63
C TYR A 127 -9.71 -2.39 -0.74
N VAL A 128 -9.40 -3.59 -1.27
CA VAL A 128 -9.94 -4.05 -2.57
C VAL A 128 -11.47 -4.11 -2.53
N LYS A 129 -12.04 -4.62 -1.44
CA LYS A 129 -13.50 -4.65 -1.24
C LYS A 129 -14.09 -3.26 -1.16
N LEU A 130 -13.44 -2.35 -0.42
CA LEU A 130 -13.83 -0.94 -0.36
C LEU A 130 -13.86 -0.33 -1.76
N VAL A 131 -12.80 -0.48 -2.54
CA VAL A 131 -12.69 0.02 -3.91
C VAL A 131 -13.84 -0.49 -4.77
N SER A 132 -14.15 -1.79 -4.73
CA SER A 132 -15.26 -2.35 -5.51
C SER A 132 -16.62 -1.77 -5.09
N ILE A 133 -16.86 -1.57 -3.79
CA ILE A 133 -18.08 -0.91 -3.29
C ILE A 133 -18.16 0.53 -3.79
N CYS A 134 -17.08 1.28 -3.70
CA CYS A 134 -16.98 2.68 -4.10
C CYS A 134 -17.20 2.86 -5.61
N LEU A 135 -16.57 2.04 -6.44
CA LEU A 135 -16.77 2.06 -7.90
C LEU A 135 -18.22 1.76 -8.29
N LYS A 136 -18.86 0.78 -7.64
CA LYS A 136 -20.30 0.49 -7.85
C LYS A 136 -21.21 1.66 -7.47
N ARG A 137 -20.77 2.53 -6.55
CA ARG A 137 -21.49 3.75 -6.13
C ARG A 137 -21.20 4.97 -7.00
N GLY A 138 -20.38 4.83 -8.04
CA GLY A 138 -20.05 5.91 -8.96
C GLY A 138 -18.80 6.69 -8.58
N TYR A 139 -17.91 6.13 -7.76
CA TYR A 139 -16.56 6.67 -7.61
C TYR A 139 -15.90 6.76 -8.99
N SER A 140 -15.43 7.97 -9.32
CA SER A 140 -14.79 8.20 -10.61
C SER A 140 -13.31 7.89 -10.51
N GLN A 141 -12.86 6.91 -11.29
CA GLN A 141 -11.43 6.57 -11.43
C GLN A 141 -10.59 7.76 -11.94
N GLU A 142 -11.20 8.76 -12.59
CA GLU A 142 -10.51 9.98 -13.02
C GLU A 142 -10.18 10.95 -11.87
N LYS A 143 -10.83 10.78 -10.71
CA LYS A 143 -10.69 11.62 -9.52
C LYS A 143 -9.85 10.99 -8.40
N SER A 144 -9.32 9.77 -8.56
CA SER A 144 -8.28 9.23 -7.68
C SER A 144 -6.98 9.98 -7.96
N THR A 145 -6.96 11.23 -7.52
CA THR A 145 -5.94 12.24 -7.79
C THR A 145 -5.19 12.51 -6.50
N ILE A 146 -4.67 11.48 -5.83
CA ILE A 146 -3.48 11.71 -5.02
C ILE A 146 -2.28 11.75 -5.98
N ILE A 147 -2.09 12.97 -6.51
CA ILE A 147 -0.81 13.58 -6.86
C ILE A 147 0.06 12.73 -7.81
N PHE A 148 -0.34 12.63 -9.08
CA PHE A 148 0.59 12.29 -10.16
C PHE A 148 1.11 13.57 -10.82
N GLY A 149 2.07 14.21 -10.14
CA GLY A 149 2.86 15.34 -10.62
C GLY A 149 4.32 15.14 -10.26
#